data_AF-A0A257KJM1-F1
#
_entry.id   AF-A0A257KJM1-F1
#
_cell.length_a   1.000
_cell.length_b   1.000
_cell.length_c   1.000
_cell.angle_alpha   90.00
_cell.angle_beta   90.00
_cell.angle_gamma   90.00
#
_symmetry.space_group_name_H-M   'P 1'
#
loop_
_entity.id
_entity.type
_entity.pdbx_description
1 polymer ?
#
loop_
_entity_poly.entity_id
_entity_poly.type
_entity_poly.pdbx_seq_one_letter_code
_entity_poly.pdbx_strand_id
1 'polypeptide(L)'
;EQRTGLYPSPLDASARHGSAHARFLAWKLDALLRAFDMPADTRTTITPSLGDAHPLEDRAIPWHYQVLDQQPIQVAWNFRRASRRGEGENLGYRSAAWATSAKARDPLAFAISGHDFFRIEGHLGRQVEAVADEIRRAITEHNLPIQVHQVLLHNDRRLIKRRPPIRYTPLHSLHYLLRQDVSYRLEESQTFGARYAGDISAAVGTGQVPGVADSGASVITTANNALSAITQVQASARTVLGQTSHSGYKAQLATGGVAWKTNYATALESVGNTRASLGHVSRPDFVSPYDSLLHSNTPHWIDWLDDLIQADDERADDKLLFARFVQDHPGIDHLGGAWRGGTFVLVYDDGGRVVADFTLPYPAAEAEAPEPVQPPLTRPPYRPPVVVTGGIRVLRPLELKVSDRVLLERQSFQFDLEKQTANIQGLVQGAFVPSNVVPTKTRIIPGLTGDGFLDFQADRMLGQRELVKDLQDKDAKGQQVLDDPDRAATGVPYQQVYSNALQRKELKRA
;
A
#
# COMPACT_ATOMS: atom_id res chain seq x y z
N GLU A 1 -51.57 83.39 -16.88
CA GLU A 1 -51.61 82.47 -18.04
C GLU A 1 -50.59 81.36 -17.86
N GLN A 2 -51.03 80.20 -17.36
CA GLN A 2 -50.20 78.99 -17.30
C GLN A 2 -50.20 78.36 -18.69
N ARG A 3 -49.17 78.63 -19.51
CA ARG A 3 -48.97 77.89 -20.76
C ARG A 3 -48.37 76.54 -20.41
N THR A 4 -49.19 75.49 -20.39
CA THR A 4 -48.71 74.11 -20.43
C THR A 4 -47.87 73.96 -21.70
N GLY A 5 -46.58 73.66 -21.54
CA GLY A 5 -45.68 73.39 -22.66
C GLY A 5 -46.28 72.33 -23.58
N LEU A 6 -46.20 72.56 -24.89
CA LEU A 6 -46.70 71.67 -25.92
C LEU A 6 -46.20 70.24 -25.65
N TYR A 7 -47.08 69.32 -25.27
CA TYR A 7 -46.74 67.90 -25.30
C TYR A 7 -46.61 67.51 -26.77
N PRO A 8 -45.43 67.04 -27.22
CA PRO A 8 -45.25 66.64 -28.60
C PRO A 8 -46.12 65.44 -28.95
N SER A 9 -46.51 65.32 -30.22
CA SER A 9 -47.42 64.26 -30.67
C SER A 9 -46.81 62.87 -30.41
N PRO A 10 -47.62 61.86 -30.02
CA PRO A 10 -47.13 60.50 -29.77
C PRO A 10 -46.45 59.84 -30.99
N LEU A 11 -46.80 60.27 -32.21
CA LEU A 11 -46.18 59.79 -33.46
C LEU A 11 -44.70 60.19 -33.58
N ASP A 12 -44.32 61.27 -32.92
CA ASP A 12 -42.97 61.86 -32.95
C ASP A 12 -42.04 61.26 -31.87
N ALA A 13 -42.60 60.45 -30.96
CA ALA A 13 -41.88 59.91 -29.81
C ALA A 13 -40.80 58.89 -30.21
N SER A 14 -41.07 58.06 -31.22
CA SER A 14 -40.11 57.05 -31.72
C SER A 14 -38.88 57.70 -32.36
N ALA A 15 -39.07 58.70 -33.23
CA ALA A 15 -37.97 59.43 -33.87
C ALA A 15 -37.10 60.18 -32.85
N ARG A 16 -37.73 60.78 -31.82
CA ARG A 16 -37.01 61.45 -30.72
C ARG A 16 -36.22 60.46 -29.87
N HIS A 17 -36.78 59.29 -29.59
CA HIS A 17 -36.08 58.23 -28.87
C HIS A 17 -34.84 57.77 -29.63
N GLY A 18 -34.98 57.53 -30.94
CA GLY A 18 -33.84 57.18 -31.81
C GLY A 18 -32.76 58.26 -31.84
N SER A 19 -33.13 59.54 -32.00
CA SER A 19 -32.18 60.65 -31.98
C SER A 19 -31.49 60.82 -30.62
N ALA A 20 -32.23 60.69 -29.50
CA ALA A 20 -31.67 60.74 -28.16
C ALA A 20 -30.70 59.58 -27.90
N HIS A 21 -31.05 58.37 -28.35
CA HIS A 21 -30.18 57.21 -28.24
C HIS A 21 -28.90 57.38 -29.08
N ALA A 22 -29.01 57.88 -30.31
CA ALA A 22 -27.83 58.16 -31.15
C ALA A 22 -26.89 59.19 -30.52
N ARG A 23 -27.44 60.27 -29.95
CA ARG A 23 -26.65 61.27 -29.19
C ARG A 23 -25.99 60.66 -27.96
N PHE A 24 -26.71 59.80 -27.23
CA PHE A 24 -26.16 59.07 -26.09
C PHE A 24 -25.01 58.15 -26.50
N LEU A 25 -25.12 57.44 -27.63
CA LEU A 25 -24.03 56.58 -28.12
C LEU A 25 -22.78 57.37 -28.50
N ALA A 26 -22.92 58.54 -29.13
CA ALA A 26 -21.79 59.43 -29.40
C ALA A 26 -21.13 59.94 -28.12
N TRP A 27 -21.94 60.31 -27.11
CA TRP A 27 -21.43 60.70 -25.80
C TRP A 27 -20.77 59.53 -25.06
N LYS A 28 -21.36 58.34 -25.11
CA LYS A 28 -20.78 57.10 -24.57
C LYS A 28 -19.41 56.84 -25.16
N LEU A 29 -19.25 56.97 -26.48
CA LEU A 29 -17.97 56.79 -27.13
C LEU A 29 -16.90 57.79 -26.63
N ASP A 30 -17.24 59.08 -26.52
CA ASP A 30 -16.34 60.11 -25.96
C ASP A 30 -15.95 59.78 -24.51
N ALA A 31 -16.93 59.38 -23.68
CA ALA A 31 -16.69 59.00 -22.29
C ALA A 31 -15.79 57.76 -22.17
N LEU A 32 -15.99 56.73 -23.01
CA LEU A 32 -15.14 55.53 -23.02
C LEU A 32 -13.69 55.88 -23.40
N LEU A 33 -13.51 56.73 -24.42
CA LEU A 33 -12.17 57.13 -24.86
C LEU A 33 -11.43 57.95 -23.80
N ARG A 34 -12.12 58.86 -23.10
CA ARG A 34 -11.53 59.69 -22.04
C ARG A 34 -11.26 58.92 -20.75
N ALA A 35 -12.14 57.98 -20.40
CA ALA A 35 -12.05 57.22 -19.16
C ALA A 35 -11.09 56.03 -19.26
N PHE A 36 -10.68 55.61 -20.46
CA PHE A 36 -9.74 54.51 -20.63
C PHE A 36 -8.37 54.85 -20.06
N ASP A 37 -7.94 54.09 -19.07
CA ASP A 37 -6.58 54.11 -18.53
C ASP A 37 -6.28 52.72 -17.96
N MET A 38 -5.01 52.29 -17.97
CA MET A 38 -4.59 51.02 -17.37
C MET A 38 -4.24 51.27 -15.91
N PRO A 39 -5.16 51.07 -14.95
CA PRO A 39 -4.98 51.58 -13.61
C PRO A 39 -3.89 50.79 -12.87
N ALA A 40 -3.19 51.42 -11.94
CA ALA A 40 -2.24 50.73 -11.05
C ALA A 40 -2.94 49.92 -9.93
N ASP A 41 -4.27 49.97 -9.85
CA ASP A 41 -5.06 49.28 -8.83
C ASP A 41 -5.09 47.78 -9.09
N THR A 42 -4.54 47.02 -8.15
CA THR A 42 -4.41 45.56 -8.21
C THR A 42 -5.35 44.86 -7.22
N ARG A 43 -6.48 45.45 -6.84
CA ARG A 43 -7.44 44.75 -5.98
C ARG A 43 -8.27 43.74 -6.77
N THR A 44 -8.05 42.44 -6.55
CA THR A 44 -8.87 41.40 -7.20
C THR A 44 -10.34 41.56 -6.82
N THR A 45 -11.20 41.75 -7.81
CA THR A 45 -12.63 41.95 -7.64
C THR A 45 -13.41 41.11 -8.63
N ILE A 46 -14.45 40.42 -8.14
CA ILE A 46 -15.36 39.61 -8.97
C ILE A 46 -16.67 40.38 -9.14
N THR A 47 -17.04 40.69 -10.38
CA THR A 47 -18.26 41.44 -10.70
C THR A 47 -19.18 40.60 -11.59
N PRO A 48 -20.42 40.29 -11.16
CA PRO A 48 -21.42 39.67 -12.03
C PRO A 48 -21.69 40.55 -13.25
N SER A 49 -21.71 39.93 -14.42
CA SER A 49 -21.88 40.60 -15.71
C SER A 49 -22.64 39.71 -16.68
N LEU A 50 -22.89 40.26 -17.85
CA LEU A 50 -23.34 39.52 -19.01
C LEU A 50 -22.17 39.27 -19.97
N GLY A 51 -22.21 38.13 -20.66
CA GLY A 51 -21.22 37.76 -21.67
C GLY A 51 -21.37 38.48 -23.00
N ASP A 52 -20.57 38.05 -23.98
CA ASP A 52 -20.44 38.75 -25.26
C ASP A 52 -21.69 38.72 -26.15
N ALA A 53 -22.64 37.80 -25.87
CA ALA A 53 -23.91 37.73 -26.55
C ALA A 53 -24.85 38.92 -26.25
N HIS A 54 -24.58 39.67 -25.17
CA HIS A 54 -25.42 40.79 -24.73
C HIS A 54 -24.83 42.15 -25.14
N PRO A 55 -25.66 43.19 -25.34
CA PRO A 55 -25.18 44.54 -25.65
C PRO A 55 -24.20 45.06 -24.58
N LEU A 56 -23.19 45.81 -25.00
CA LEU A 56 -22.17 46.38 -24.10
C LEU A 56 -22.77 47.14 -22.91
N GLU A 57 -23.89 47.85 -23.13
CA GLU A 57 -24.57 48.63 -22.09
C GLU A 57 -25.20 47.80 -20.96
N ASP A 58 -25.48 46.52 -21.17
CA ASP A 58 -26.05 45.65 -20.15
C ASP A 58 -24.95 44.86 -19.38
N ARG A 59 -23.69 44.95 -19.83
CA ARG A 59 -22.53 44.35 -19.16
C ARG A 59 -22.03 45.23 -18.02
N ALA A 60 -21.28 44.65 -17.08
CA ALA A 60 -20.64 45.42 -16.02
C ALA A 60 -19.51 46.30 -16.57
N ILE A 61 -19.31 47.48 -15.96
CA ILE A 61 -18.26 48.44 -16.34
C ILE A 61 -16.87 47.85 -16.00
N PRO A 62 -15.99 47.66 -17.00
CA PRO A 62 -14.65 47.10 -16.79
C PRO A 62 -13.73 47.94 -15.90
N TRP A 63 -12.74 47.27 -15.31
CA TRP A 63 -11.68 47.83 -14.47
C TRP A 63 -10.88 49.00 -15.07
N HIS A 64 -10.62 48.95 -16.38
CA HIS A 64 -9.80 49.94 -17.11
C HIS A 64 -10.52 51.27 -17.40
N TYR A 65 -11.77 51.44 -16.97
CA TYR A 65 -12.43 52.74 -17.02
C TYR A 65 -12.34 53.46 -15.68
N GLN A 66 -11.74 54.65 -15.70
CA GLN A 66 -11.70 55.54 -14.56
C GLN A 66 -13.05 56.24 -14.33
N VAL A 67 -13.27 56.67 -13.09
CA VAL A 67 -14.40 57.52 -12.73
C VAL A 67 -13.92 58.96 -12.79
N LEU A 68 -14.27 59.67 -13.86
CA LEU A 68 -13.90 61.08 -14.06
C LEU A 68 -14.98 62.00 -13.45
N ASP A 69 -14.58 63.15 -12.92
CA ASP A 69 -15.51 64.11 -12.29
C ASP A 69 -16.47 64.77 -13.30
N GLN A 70 -15.95 65.16 -14.47
CA GLN A 70 -16.73 65.92 -15.47
C GLN A 70 -17.62 65.02 -16.34
N GLN A 71 -17.18 63.80 -16.60
CA GLN A 71 -17.90 62.81 -17.38
C GLN A 71 -17.79 61.43 -16.74
N PRO A 72 -18.54 61.17 -15.65
CA PRO A 72 -18.46 59.89 -14.97
C PRO A 72 -19.00 58.77 -15.86
N ILE A 73 -18.20 57.71 -16.04
CA ILE A 73 -18.49 56.63 -16.99
C ILE A 73 -19.85 55.97 -16.77
N GLN A 74 -20.29 55.85 -15.53
CA GLN A 74 -21.57 55.23 -15.18
C GLN A 74 -22.78 55.97 -15.74
N VAL A 75 -22.69 57.29 -15.94
CA VAL A 75 -23.79 58.09 -16.50
C VAL A 75 -23.91 57.87 -18.01
N ALA A 76 -22.79 57.57 -18.67
CA ALA A 76 -22.71 57.32 -20.11
C ALA A 76 -22.77 55.83 -20.47
N TRP A 77 -22.97 54.92 -19.52
CA TRP A 77 -22.86 53.47 -19.77
C TRP A 77 -24.11 52.84 -20.39
N ASN A 78 -25.29 53.07 -19.80
CA ASN A 78 -26.54 52.44 -20.19
C ASN A 78 -27.63 53.48 -20.43
N PHE A 79 -28.13 53.54 -21.67
CA PHE A 79 -29.07 54.58 -22.09
C PHE A 79 -30.39 54.53 -21.31
N ARG A 80 -30.90 53.32 -21.06
CA ARG A 80 -32.16 53.10 -20.33
C ARG A 80 -32.04 53.54 -18.88
N ARG A 81 -30.91 53.25 -18.23
CA ARG A 81 -30.63 53.65 -16.85
C ARG A 81 -30.41 55.15 -16.74
N ALA A 82 -29.59 55.74 -17.60
CA ALA A 82 -29.35 57.19 -17.64
C ALA A 82 -30.65 57.98 -17.85
N SER A 83 -31.52 57.52 -18.76
CA SER A 83 -32.83 58.16 -19.02
C SER A 83 -33.78 58.14 -17.82
N ARG A 84 -33.55 57.24 -16.86
CA ARG A 84 -34.37 57.05 -15.65
C ARG A 84 -33.69 57.52 -14.37
N ARG A 85 -32.53 58.21 -14.47
CA ARG A 85 -31.69 58.59 -13.33
C ARG A 85 -31.24 57.38 -12.48
N GLY A 86 -31.03 56.24 -13.14
CA GLY A 86 -30.63 54.96 -12.56
C GLY A 86 -29.16 54.59 -12.84
N GLU A 87 -28.32 55.55 -13.23
CA GLU A 87 -26.90 55.36 -13.50
C GLU A 87 -26.11 54.75 -12.33
N GLY A 88 -26.53 55.05 -11.10
CA GLY A 88 -25.95 54.52 -9.86
C GLY A 88 -26.24 53.04 -9.62
N GLU A 89 -27.02 52.40 -10.49
CA GLU A 89 -27.29 50.96 -10.43
C GLU A 89 -26.43 50.13 -11.40
N ASN A 90 -25.58 50.78 -12.21
CA ASN A 90 -24.65 50.06 -13.07
C ASN A 90 -23.65 49.27 -12.22
N LEU A 91 -23.49 47.99 -12.55
CA LEU A 91 -22.46 47.13 -11.96
C LEU A 91 -21.10 47.44 -12.60
N GLY A 92 -20.01 47.22 -11.86
CA GLY A 92 -18.66 47.41 -12.38
C GLY A 92 -17.62 47.27 -11.28
N TYR A 93 -16.36 47.16 -11.67
CA TYR A 93 -15.24 47.00 -10.73
C TYR A 93 -15.19 48.14 -9.69
N ARG A 94 -15.42 49.38 -10.14
CA ARG A 94 -15.36 50.60 -9.31
C ARG A 94 -16.72 51.01 -8.74
N SER A 95 -17.70 50.09 -8.71
CA SER A 95 -19.10 50.45 -8.39
C SER A 95 -19.28 51.16 -7.05
N ALA A 96 -18.42 50.90 -6.06
CA ALA A 96 -18.43 51.61 -4.78
C ALA A 96 -18.38 53.15 -4.92
N ALA A 97 -17.78 53.68 -5.99
CA ALA A 97 -17.66 55.13 -6.23
C ALA A 97 -18.96 55.80 -6.70
N TRP A 98 -19.89 55.05 -7.32
CA TRP A 98 -21.14 55.61 -7.87
C TRP A 98 -22.41 54.89 -7.43
N ALA A 99 -22.29 53.77 -6.73
CA ALA A 99 -23.41 52.94 -6.35
C ALA A 99 -24.41 53.72 -5.48
N THR A 100 -25.65 53.82 -5.94
CA THR A 100 -26.77 54.41 -5.17
C THR A 100 -27.54 53.34 -4.41
N SER A 101 -27.41 52.07 -4.79
CA SER A 101 -28.07 50.93 -4.14
C SER A 101 -27.05 49.96 -3.51
N ALA A 102 -27.50 49.20 -2.50
CA ALA A 102 -26.69 48.15 -1.90
C ALA A 102 -26.30 47.06 -2.92
N LYS A 103 -27.22 46.71 -3.83
CA LYS A 103 -26.98 45.75 -4.92
C LYS A 103 -25.87 46.19 -5.88
N ALA A 104 -25.81 47.47 -6.22
CA ALA A 104 -24.74 47.97 -7.08
C ALA A 104 -23.39 48.03 -6.34
N ARG A 105 -23.41 48.32 -5.04
CA ARG A 105 -22.21 48.41 -4.20
C ARG A 105 -21.59 47.05 -3.90
N ASP A 106 -22.42 46.05 -3.63
CA ASP A 106 -22.01 44.67 -3.34
C ASP A 106 -22.94 43.69 -4.08
N PRO A 107 -22.67 43.40 -5.36
CA PRO A 107 -23.55 42.58 -6.18
C PRO A 107 -23.56 41.10 -5.81
N LEU A 108 -22.51 40.59 -5.15
CA LEU A 108 -22.38 39.19 -4.76
C LEU A 108 -23.18 38.84 -3.49
N ALA A 109 -23.59 39.84 -2.71
CA ALA A 109 -24.52 39.68 -1.61
C ALA A 109 -25.99 39.47 -2.06
N PHE A 110 -26.29 39.57 -3.37
CA PHE A 110 -27.63 39.45 -3.93
C PHE A 110 -27.72 38.30 -4.95
N ALA A 111 -28.93 38.02 -5.43
CA ALA A 111 -29.16 36.97 -6.42
C ALA A 111 -28.37 37.21 -7.72
N ILE A 112 -27.47 36.28 -8.04
CA ILE A 112 -26.60 36.30 -9.23
C ILE A 112 -27.15 35.50 -10.42
N SER A 113 -28.34 34.89 -10.31
CA SER A 113 -28.90 33.99 -11.34
C SER A 113 -29.12 34.64 -12.72
N GLY A 114 -29.31 35.96 -12.76
CA GLY A 114 -29.48 36.72 -14.00
C GLY A 114 -28.18 37.02 -14.75
N HIS A 115 -27.03 36.55 -14.27
CA HIS A 115 -25.71 36.79 -14.86
C HIS A 115 -25.13 35.46 -15.34
N ASP A 116 -24.70 35.43 -16.61
CA ASP A 116 -24.07 34.29 -17.26
C ASP A 116 -22.53 34.40 -17.25
N PHE A 117 -21.98 35.55 -16.86
CA PHE A 117 -20.55 35.82 -16.83
C PHE A 117 -20.13 36.49 -15.51
N PHE A 118 -18.93 36.19 -15.05
CA PHE A 118 -18.32 36.80 -13.87
C PHE A 118 -17.00 37.42 -14.28
N ARG A 119 -16.92 38.75 -14.32
CA ARG A 119 -15.67 39.47 -14.60
C ARG A 119 -14.76 39.36 -13.38
N ILE A 120 -13.50 39.00 -13.59
CA ILE A 120 -12.50 38.86 -12.54
C ILE A 120 -11.32 39.74 -12.92
N GLU A 121 -11.21 40.90 -12.27
CA GLU A 121 -10.29 41.95 -12.68
C GLU A 121 -9.42 42.42 -11.50
N GLY A 122 -8.35 43.15 -11.78
CA GLY A 122 -7.41 43.63 -10.77
C GLY A 122 -6.40 42.58 -10.29
N HIS A 123 -6.26 41.44 -10.96
CA HIS A 123 -5.39 40.35 -10.52
C HIS A 123 -3.98 40.38 -11.16
N LEU A 124 -3.78 41.11 -12.26
CA LEU A 124 -2.52 41.16 -13.01
C LEU A 124 -1.38 41.76 -12.16
N GLY A 125 -0.18 41.20 -12.30
CA GLY A 125 1.04 41.60 -11.58
C GLY A 125 1.15 41.12 -10.14
N ARG A 126 0.08 40.54 -9.57
CA ARG A 126 0.05 40.00 -8.21
C ARG A 126 0.55 38.56 -8.14
N GLN A 127 0.86 38.12 -6.92
CA GLN A 127 1.26 36.74 -6.65
C GLN A 127 0.08 35.77 -6.89
N VAL A 128 0.31 34.75 -7.72
CA VAL A 128 -0.71 33.81 -8.17
C VAL A 128 -1.38 33.05 -7.01
N GLU A 129 -0.62 32.68 -5.98
CA GLU A 129 -1.14 31.98 -4.80
C GLU A 129 -2.16 32.86 -4.06
N ALA A 130 -1.78 34.10 -3.75
CA ALA A 130 -2.66 35.05 -3.07
C ALA A 130 -3.93 35.36 -3.88
N VAL A 131 -3.79 35.57 -5.19
CA VAL A 131 -4.94 35.82 -6.09
C VAL A 131 -5.86 34.61 -6.15
N ALA A 132 -5.29 33.42 -6.32
CA ALA A 132 -6.07 32.20 -6.44
C ALA A 132 -6.82 31.87 -5.14
N ASP A 133 -6.19 32.10 -3.99
CA ASP A 133 -6.82 31.90 -2.68
C ASP A 133 -7.92 32.94 -2.41
N GLU A 134 -7.72 34.21 -2.80
CA GLU A 134 -8.78 35.23 -2.75
C GLU A 134 -10.00 34.86 -3.61
N ILE A 135 -9.76 34.38 -4.83
CA ILE A 135 -10.83 33.94 -5.74
C ILE A 135 -11.53 32.70 -5.19
N ARG A 136 -10.80 31.68 -4.72
CA ARG A 136 -11.39 30.48 -4.09
C ARG A 136 -12.23 30.83 -2.87
N ARG A 137 -11.75 31.75 -2.04
CA ARG A 137 -12.50 32.25 -0.88
C ARG A 137 -13.81 32.90 -1.33
N ALA A 138 -13.75 33.81 -2.32
CA ALA A 138 -14.96 34.44 -2.86
C ALA A 138 -15.93 33.43 -3.50
N ILE A 139 -15.42 32.42 -4.21
CA ILE A 139 -16.22 31.32 -4.77
C ILE A 139 -16.97 30.58 -3.65
N THR A 140 -16.28 30.28 -2.54
CA THR A 140 -16.86 29.54 -1.41
C THR A 140 -17.86 30.40 -0.62
N GLU A 141 -17.50 31.65 -0.33
CA GLU A 141 -18.32 32.58 0.47
C GLU A 141 -19.63 32.96 -0.25
N HIS A 142 -19.57 33.17 -1.57
CA HIS A 142 -20.73 33.59 -2.38
C HIS A 142 -21.33 32.45 -3.21
N ASN A 143 -20.84 31.23 -3.04
CA ASN A 143 -21.29 30.03 -3.75
C ASN A 143 -21.30 30.22 -5.29
N LEU A 144 -20.21 30.79 -5.80
CA LEU A 144 -20.11 31.15 -7.22
C LEU A 144 -19.98 29.90 -8.08
N PRO A 145 -20.72 29.81 -9.20
CA PRO A 145 -20.71 28.65 -10.08
C PRO A 145 -19.54 28.72 -11.08
N ILE A 146 -18.32 28.92 -10.61
CA ILE A 146 -17.12 29.00 -11.46
C ILE A 146 -15.96 28.26 -10.78
N GLN A 147 -15.00 27.79 -11.57
CA GLN A 147 -13.76 27.21 -11.06
C GLN A 147 -12.57 28.14 -11.32
N VAL A 148 -11.49 27.96 -10.56
CA VAL A 148 -10.23 28.65 -10.80
C VAL A 148 -9.11 27.63 -10.97
N HIS A 149 -8.31 27.80 -12.01
CA HIS A 149 -7.17 26.94 -12.33
C HIS A 149 -5.92 27.81 -12.54
N GLN A 150 -4.75 27.32 -12.14
CA GLN A 150 -3.49 28.05 -12.26
C GLN A 150 -2.57 27.29 -13.20
N VAL A 151 -1.94 28.00 -14.13
CA VAL A 151 -1.11 27.42 -15.18
C VAL A 151 0.19 28.22 -15.30
N LEU A 152 1.32 27.53 -15.35
CA LEU A 152 2.66 28.11 -15.44
C LEU A 152 3.01 28.41 -16.91
N LEU A 153 3.49 29.62 -17.20
CA LEU A 153 3.87 30.01 -18.56
C LEU A 153 5.16 29.30 -19.06
N HIS A 154 6.05 28.90 -18.14
CA HIS A 154 7.29 28.19 -18.44
C HIS A 154 7.08 26.71 -18.76
N ASN A 155 8.09 26.07 -19.36
CA ASN A 155 8.12 24.63 -19.64
C ASN A 155 8.81 23.79 -18.54
N ASP A 156 9.14 24.37 -17.38
CA ASP A 156 9.84 23.65 -16.30
C ASP A 156 8.88 23.40 -15.13
N ARG A 157 8.55 22.12 -14.91
CA ARG A 157 7.68 21.65 -13.83
C ARG A 157 8.19 21.97 -12.41
N ARG A 158 9.48 22.28 -12.25
CA ARG A 158 10.07 22.65 -10.95
C ARG A 158 9.61 24.03 -10.47
N LEU A 159 9.20 24.89 -11.41
CA LEU A 159 8.74 26.25 -11.11
C LEU A 159 7.24 26.30 -10.76
N ILE A 160 6.53 25.17 -10.87
CA ILE A 160 5.12 25.07 -10.48
C ILE A 160 5.01 25.40 -8.98
N LYS A 161 4.31 26.48 -8.66
CA LYS A 161 4.15 26.95 -7.28
C LYS A 161 3.09 26.17 -6.52
N ARG A 162 1.98 25.88 -7.19
CA ARG A 162 0.81 25.24 -6.58
C ARG A 162 0.52 23.92 -7.28
N ARG A 163 0.67 22.82 -6.55
CA ARG A 163 0.24 21.47 -6.95
C ARG A 163 -0.96 21.08 -6.09
N PRO A 164 -1.89 20.25 -6.61
CA PRO A 164 -2.86 19.60 -5.76
C PRO A 164 -2.13 18.81 -4.64
N PRO A 165 -2.68 18.77 -3.41
CA PRO A 165 -2.03 18.04 -2.30
C PRO A 165 -1.80 16.55 -2.60
N ILE A 166 -2.75 15.90 -3.27
CA ILE A 166 -2.62 14.52 -3.75
C ILE A 166 -3.54 14.29 -4.95
N ARG A 167 -3.08 13.51 -5.94
CA ARG A 167 -3.92 12.98 -7.02
C ARG A 167 -4.24 11.53 -6.72
N TYR A 168 -5.29 11.32 -5.92
CA TYR A 168 -5.62 9.98 -5.43
C TYR A 168 -6.18 9.10 -6.56
N THR A 169 -5.52 7.97 -6.82
CA THR A 169 -5.88 7.01 -7.87
C THR A 169 -6.03 5.59 -7.30
N PRO A 170 -6.64 4.63 -8.02
CA PRO A 170 -6.70 3.23 -7.60
C PRO A 170 -5.32 2.59 -7.33
N LEU A 171 -4.23 3.13 -7.91
CA LEU A 171 -2.86 2.71 -7.59
C LEU A 171 -2.52 2.93 -6.11
N HIS A 172 -3.03 3.99 -5.49
CA HIS A 172 -2.83 4.27 -4.07
C HIS A 172 -3.52 3.23 -3.18
N SER A 173 -4.71 2.78 -3.58
CA SER A 173 -5.43 1.69 -2.89
C SER A 173 -4.70 0.36 -3.03
N LEU A 174 -4.23 0.03 -4.23
CA LEU A 174 -3.42 -1.18 -4.47
C LEU A 174 -2.10 -1.13 -3.69
N HIS A 175 -1.46 0.03 -3.67
CA HIS A 175 -0.24 0.25 -2.91
C HIS A 175 -0.47 0.05 -1.41
N TYR A 176 -1.57 0.59 -0.85
CA TYR A 176 -1.95 0.31 0.54
C TYR A 176 -2.15 -1.19 0.82
N LEU A 177 -2.87 -1.90 -0.07
CA LEU A 177 -3.08 -3.34 0.06
C LEU A 177 -1.76 -4.12 0.13
N LEU A 178 -0.81 -3.84 -0.78
CA LEU A 178 0.48 -4.53 -0.81
C LEU A 178 1.34 -4.23 0.42
N ARG A 179 1.31 -2.97 0.92
CA ARG A 179 1.99 -2.61 2.17
C ARG A 179 1.46 -3.42 3.36
N GLN A 180 0.15 -3.58 3.46
CA GLN A 180 -0.46 -4.40 4.52
C GLN A 180 -0.13 -5.89 4.35
N ASP A 181 -0.15 -6.43 3.13
CA ASP A 181 0.23 -7.83 2.87
C ASP A 181 1.66 -8.14 3.32
N VAL A 182 2.62 -7.27 2.96
CA VAL A 182 4.02 -7.40 3.42
C VAL A 182 4.11 -7.34 4.95
N SER A 183 3.41 -6.40 5.59
CA SER A 183 3.40 -6.29 7.05
C SER A 183 2.87 -7.56 7.72
N TYR A 184 1.79 -8.16 7.19
CA TYR A 184 1.22 -9.37 7.76
C TYR A 184 2.11 -10.60 7.59
N ARG A 185 2.78 -10.72 6.44
CA ARG A 185 3.75 -11.80 6.19
C ARG A 185 4.94 -11.74 7.14
N LEU A 186 5.44 -10.54 7.45
CA LEU A 186 6.53 -10.39 8.42
C LEU A 186 6.11 -10.77 9.84
N GLU A 187 4.91 -10.37 10.26
CA GLU A 187 4.33 -10.76 11.55
C GLU A 187 4.10 -12.27 11.65
N GLU A 188 3.67 -12.90 10.55
CA GLU A 188 3.54 -14.35 10.47
C GLU A 188 4.90 -15.04 10.58
N SER A 189 5.91 -14.56 9.86
CA SER A 189 7.28 -15.08 9.95
C SER A 189 7.90 -14.88 11.32
N GLN A 190 7.61 -13.78 12.02
CA GLN A 190 8.05 -13.58 13.39
C GLN A 190 7.43 -14.62 14.34
N THR A 191 6.11 -14.83 14.22
CA THR A 191 5.38 -15.80 15.05
C THR A 191 5.90 -17.22 14.83
N PHE A 192 6.10 -17.59 13.57
CA PHE A 192 6.67 -18.88 13.19
C PHE A 192 8.12 -19.02 13.67
N GLY A 193 8.95 -17.98 13.50
CA GLY A 193 10.35 -17.97 13.92
C GLY A 193 10.51 -18.17 15.43
N ALA A 194 9.63 -17.56 16.23
CA ALA A 194 9.63 -17.71 17.69
C ALA A 194 9.37 -19.16 18.11
N ARG A 195 8.42 -19.84 17.45
CA ARG A 195 8.14 -21.25 17.69
C ARG A 195 9.28 -22.14 17.20
N TYR A 196 9.75 -21.92 15.98
CA TYR A 196 10.83 -22.70 15.39
C TYR A 196 12.11 -22.64 16.24
N ALA A 197 12.50 -21.46 16.72
CA ALA A 197 13.64 -21.31 17.64
C ALA A 197 13.43 -22.03 18.98
N GLY A 198 12.20 -21.99 19.51
CA GLY A 198 11.79 -22.75 20.70
C GLY A 198 11.88 -24.25 20.51
N ASP A 199 11.35 -24.79 19.41
CA ASP A 199 11.37 -26.22 19.09
C ASP A 199 12.79 -26.74 18.90
N ILE A 200 13.65 -25.98 18.22
CA ILE A 200 15.07 -26.29 18.06
C ILE A 200 15.79 -26.29 19.42
N SER A 201 15.52 -25.29 20.27
CA SER A 201 16.10 -25.23 21.61
C SER A 201 15.70 -26.42 22.48
N ALA A 202 14.42 -26.84 22.40
CA ALA A 202 13.92 -28.03 23.09
C ALA A 202 14.54 -29.33 22.54
N ALA A 203 14.71 -29.44 21.22
CA ALA A 203 15.33 -30.60 20.59
C ALA A 203 16.82 -30.75 20.94
N VAL A 204 17.55 -29.63 21.06
CA VAL A 204 18.94 -29.66 21.56
C VAL A 204 18.98 -30.01 23.05
N GLY A 205 18.10 -29.44 23.86
CA GLY A 205 18.01 -29.74 25.30
C GLY A 205 17.67 -31.20 25.61
N THR A 206 16.90 -31.86 24.73
CA THR A 206 16.56 -33.28 24.83
C THR A 206 17.58 -34.21 24.15
N GLY A 207 18.65 -33.66 23.56
CA GLY A 207 19.67 -34.44 22.84
C GLY A 207 19.17 -35.07 21.53
N GLN A 208 18.05 -34.60 20.97
CA GLN A 208 17.56 -35.03 19.67
C GLN A 208 18.38 -34.44 18.53
N VAL A 209 18.93 -33.24 18.70
CA VAL A 209 19.77 -32.54 17.70
C VAL A 209 21.10 -32.14 18.36
N PRO A 210 22.25 -32.28 17.67
CA PRO A 210 23.53 -31.76 18.15
C PRO A 210 23.49 -30.25 18.39
N GLY A 211 24.15 -29.75 19.44
CA GLY A 211 24.21 -28.31 19.72
C GLY A 211 25.00 -27.50 18.69
N VAL A 212 25.81 -28.17 17.88
CA VAL A 212 26.69 -27.59 16.86
C VAL A 212 26.37 -28.25 15.51
N ALA A 213 26.17 -27.45 14.47
CA ALA A 213 25.98 -27.91 13.10
C ALA A 213 27.30 -28.36 12.49
N ASP A 214 27.25 -29.07 11.36
CA ASP A 214 28.43 -29.57 10.63
C ASP A 214 29.43 -28.46 10.24
N SER A 215 28.96 -27.22 10.14
CA SER A 215 29.77 -26.02 9.88
C SER A 215 30.52 -25.47 11.10
N GLY A 216 30.36 -26.08 12.29
CA GLY A 216 30.90 -25.58 13.56
C GLY A 216 30.06 -24.48 14.22
N ALA A 217 28.95 -24.05 13.60
CA ALA A 217 28.07 -23.02 14.14
C ALA A 217 27.04 -23.60 15.13
N SER A 218 26.73 -22.86 16.20
CA SER A 218 25.70 -23.23 17.16
C SER A 218 24.30 -23.24 16.51
N VAL A 219 23.61 -24.37 16.60
CA VAL A 219 22.27 -24.57 16.01
C VAL A 219 21.24 -23.60 16.60
N ILE A 220 21.30 -23.40 17.93
CA ILE A 220 20.43 -22.48 18.66
C ILE A 220 20.71 -21.04 18.26
N THR A 221 21.99 -20.67 18.15
CA THR A 221 22.40 -19.30 17.78
C THR A 221 21.92 -18.97 16.37
N THR A 222 22.06 -19.88 15.42
CA THR A 222 21.58 -19.70 14.04
C THR A 222 20.07 -19.45 14.01
N ALA A 223 19.27 -20.26 14.71
CA ALA A 223 17.82 -20.08 14.77
C ALA A 223 17.41 -18.76 15.43
N ASN A 224 18.06 -18.37 16.53
CA ASN A 224 17.79 -17.12 17.23
C ASN A 224 18.22 -15.88 16.43
N ASN A 225 19.29 -15.97 15.63
CA ASN A 225 19.73 -14.87 14.77
C ASN A 225 18.67 -14.56 13.71
N ALA A 226 18.07 -15.58 13.07
CA ALA A 226 16.99 -15.37 12.11
C ALA A 226 15.74 -14.76 12.75
N LEU A 227 15.33 -15.26 13.92
CA LEU A 227 14.22 -14.67 14.68
C LEU A 227 14.48 -13.20 15.04
N SER A 228 15.70 -12.88 15.47
CA SER A 228 16.11 -11.51 15.83
C SER A 228 16.08 -10.59 14.61
N ALA A 229 16.62 -11.04 13.47
CA ALA A 229 16.59 -10.27 12.23
C ALA A 229 15.15 -10.01 11.75
N ILE A 230 14.26 -11.03 11.84
CA ILE A 230 12.84 -10.88 11.49
C ILE A 230 12.11 -9.92 12.44
N THR A 231 12.43 -9.97 13.73
CA THR A 231 11.85 -9.05 14.72
C THR A 231 12.27 -7.61 14.47
N GLN A 232 13.54 -7.38 14.12
CA GLN A 232 14.05 -6.06 13.78
C GLN A 232 13.42 -5.50 12.50
N VAL A 233 13.30 -6.32 11.45
CA VAL A 233 12.64 -5.87 10.22
C VAL A 233 11.14 -5.65 10.42
N GLN A 234 10.45 -6.47 11.21
CA GLN A 234 9.02 -6.27 11.50
C GLN A 234 8.78 -4.95 12.25
N ALA A 235 9.65 -4.59 13.19
CA ALA A 235 9.59 -3.31 13.89
C ALA A 235 9.77 -2.11 12.94
N SER A 236 10.76 -2.14 12.04
CA SER A 236 10.97 -1.06 11.05
C SER A 236 9.93 -1.07 9.92
N ALA A 237 9.38 -2.22 9.56
CA ALA A 237 8.30 -2.33 8.57
C ALA A 237 7.03 -1.66 9.09
N ARG A 238 6.67 -1.92 10.34
CA ARG A 238 5.40 -1.47 10.92
C ARG A 238 5.31 0.06 10.99
N THR A 239 6.42 0.75 11.23
CA THR A 239 6.46 2.22 11.26
C THR A 239 6.25 2.81 9.87
N VAL A 240 6.85 2.21 8.83
CA VAL A 240 6.77 2.69 7.44
C VAL A 240 5.50 2.19 6.73
N LEU A 241 5.33 0.88 6.62
CA LEU A 241 4.26 0.24 5.86
C LEU A 241 2.88 0.35 6.54
N GLY A 242 2.84 0.47 7.86
CA GLY A 242 1.60 0.50 8.65
C GLY A 242 0.77 1.78 8.52
N GLN A 243 1.25 2.79 7.80
CA GLN A 243 0.56 4.07 7.64
C GLN A 243 -0.76 3.93 6.85
N THR A 244 -1.83 4.58 7.32
CA THR A 244 -3.17 4.52 6.71
C THR A 244 -3.35 5.48 5.53
N SER A 245 -2.45 6.45 5.37
CA SER A 245 -2.37 7.31 4.20
C SER A 245 -1.08 7.06 3.40
N HIS A 246 -1.10 7.37 2.11
CA HIS A 246 0.07 7.38 1.25
C HIS A 246 1.03 8.52 1.64
N SER A 247 0.52 9.72 1.93
CA SER A 247 1.36 10.84 2.41
C SER A 247 2.13 10.49 3.69
N GLY A 248 1.45 9.85 4.65
CA GLY A 248 2.05 9.35 5.88
C GLY A 248 3.11 8.28 5.62
N TYR A 249 2.85 7.37 4.68
CA TYR A 249 3.84 6.41 4.22
C TYR A 249 5.09 7.09 3.65
N LYS A 250 4.96 8.05 2.72
CA LYS A 250 6.12 8.75 2.13
C LYS A 250 6.92 9.51 3.19
N ALA A 251 6.25 10.13 4.16
CA ALA A 251 6.91 10.82 5.26
C ALA A 251 7.75 9.85 6.13
N GLN A 252 7.22 8.66 6.45
CA GLN A 252 7.96 7.64 7.20
C GLN A 252 9.03 6.95 6.35
N LEU A 253 8.81 6.80 5.04
CA LEU A 253 9.79 6.26 4.11
C LEU A 253 11.03 7.16 4.01
N ALA A 254 10.84 8.49 4.03
CA ALA A 254 11.94 9.46 3.97
C ALA A 254 12.91 9.35 5.15
N THR A 255 12.43 8.97 6.34
CA THR A 255 13.24 8.86 7.56
C THR A 255 13.65 7.43 7.89
N GLY A 256 12.75 6.46 7.68
CA GLY A 256 12.91 5.05 8.07
C GLY A 256 13.10 4.07 6.91
N GLY A 257 13.00 4.51 5.66
CA GLY A 257 13.02 3.64 4.49
C GLY A 257 14.33 2.89 4.28
N VAL A 258 15.47 3.54 4.54
CA VAL A 258 16.80 2.90 4.45
C VAL A 258 16.91 1.76 5.47
N ALA A 259 16.54 2.02 6.73
CA ALA A 259 16.57 1.01 7.79
C ALA A 259 15.62 -0.16 7.50
N TRP A 260 14.42 0.12 6.98
CA TRP A 260 13.47 -0.91 6.53
C TRP A 260 14.09 -1.81 5.45
N LYS A 261 14.62 -1.24 4.36
CA LYS A 261 15.20 -2.01 3.25
C LYS A 261 16.44 -2.82 3.67
N THR A 262 17.33 -2.22 4.47
CA THR A 262 18.53 -2.91 4.99
C THR A 262 18.14 -4.05 5.92
N ASN A 263 17.24 -3.81 6.88
CA ASN A 263 16.79 -4.87 7.80
C ASN A 263 16.09 -6.01 7.05
N TYR A 264 15.35 -5.70 5.98
CA TYR A 264 14.72 -6.72 5.14
C TYR A 264 15.74 -7.59 4.41
N ALA A 265 16.78 -7.00 3.81
CA ALA A 265 17.87 -7.75 3.20
C ALA A 265 18.59 -8.66 4.22
N THR A 266 18.93 -8.12 5.40
CA THR A 266 19.55 -8.89 6.49
C THR A 266 18.66 -10.03 6.98
N ALA A 267 17.34 -9.79 7.07
CA ALA A 267 16.38 -10.83 7.45
C ALA A 267 16.33 -11.95 6.43
N LEU A 268 16.31 -11.64 5.12
CA LEU A 268 16.35 -12.66 4.07
C LEU A 268 17.64 -13.48 4.10
N GLU A 269 18.79 -12.84 4.29
CA GLU A 269 20.08 -13.52 4.42
C GLU A 269 20.10 -14.45 5.65
N SER A 270 19.64 -13.97 6.80
CA SER A 270 19.61 -14.77 8.03
C SER A 270 18.64 -15.96 7.95
N VAL A 271 17.47 -15.76 7.33
CA VAL A 271 16.50 -16.82 7.06
C VAL A 271 17.07 -17.83 6.07
N GLY A 272 17.73 -17.39 4.99
CA GLY A 272 18.40 -18.24 4.02
C GLY A 272 19.51 -19.09 4.65
N ASN A 273 20.37 -18.48 5.46
CA ASN A 273 21.44 -19.16 6.20
C ASN A 273 20.87 -20.19 7.18
N THR A 274 19.79 -19.85 7.89
CA THR A 274 19.10 -20.79 8.79
C THR A 274 18.53 -21.96 8.02
N ARG A 275 17.92 -21.74 6.85
CA ARG A 275 17.39 -22.81 6.02
C ARG A 275 18.50 -23.73 5.48
N ALA A 276 19.62 -23.15 5.04
CA ALA A 276 20.77 -23.89 4.55
C ALA A 276 21.43 -24.74 5.67
N SER A 277 21.67 -24.13 6.84
CA SER A 277 22.36 -24.81 7.95
C SER A 277 21.46 -25.80 8.68
N LEU A 278 20.17 -25.50 8.85
CA LEU A 278 19.26 -26.33 9.63
C LEU A 278 18.33 -27.20 8.77
N GLY A 279 18.51 -27.22 7.45
CA GLY A 279 17.65 -28.01 6.55
C GLY A 279 17.67 -29.52 6.84
N HIS A 280 18.79 -30.06 7.34
CA HIS A 280 18.93 -31.47 7.67
C HIS A 280 18.26 -31.87 9.00
N VAL A 281 18.10 -30.91 9.92
CA VAL A 281 17.40 -31.10 11.21
C VAL A 281 15.93 -30.67 11.16
N SER A 282 15.53 -29.87 10.17
CA SER A 282 14.18 -29.32 10.06
C SER A 282 13.51 -29.75 8.75
N ARG A 283 12.55 -30.67 8.88
CA ARG A 283 11.71 -31.05 7.75
C ARG A 283 10.40 -30.26 7.79
N PRO A 284 10.14 -29.37 6.81
CA PRO A 284 8.83 -28.79 6.64
C PRO A 284 7.89 -29.81 5.97
N ASP A 285 6.73 -30.02 6.59
CA ASP A 285 5.58 -30.73 6.03
C ASP A 285 4.79 -29.80 5.06
N PHE A 286 4.91 -28.48 5.21
CA PHE A 286 4.30 -27.44 4.36
C PHE A 286 5.28 -26.30 4.06
N VAL A 287 5.02 -25.50 3.02
CA VAL A 287 5.81 -24.29 2.73
C VAL A 287 5.78 -23.36 3.94
N SER A 288 6.95 -23.09 4.52
CA SER A 288 7.03 -22.27 5.73
C SER A 288 6.85 -20.77 5.40
N PRO A 289 6.47 -19.94 6.39
CA PRO A 289 6.50 -18.48 6.23
C PRO A 289 7.87 -17.95 5.83
N TYR A 290 8.95 -18.59 6.30
CA TYR A 290 10.33 -18.29 5.88
C TYR A 290 10.54 -18.54 4.38
N ASP A 291 10.10 -19.70 3.88
CA ASP A 291 10.18 -20.01 2.45
C ASP A 291 9.33 -19.02 1.63
N SER A 292 8.17 -18.60 2.16
CA SER A 292 7.31 -17.60 1.50
C SER A 292 7.99 -16.23 1.38
N LEU A 293 8.80 -15.83 2.37
CA LEU A 293 9.58 -14.59 2.32
C LEU A 293 10.71 -14.67 1.29
N LEU A 294 11.45 -15.79 1.26
CA LEU A 294 12.56 -16.00 0.34
C LEU A 294 12.13 -15.99 -1.14
N HIS A 295 10.92 -16.48 -1.46
CA HIS A 295 10.40 -16.52 -2.82
C HIS A 295 9.56 -15.28 -3.21
N SER A 296 9.30 -14.36 -2.27
CA SER A 296 8.39 -13.23 -2.47
C SER A 296 9.08 -12.00 -3.03
N ASN A 297 8.62 -11.52 -4.19
CA ASN A 297 9.03 -10.24 -4.78
C ASN A 297 8.12 -9.06 -4.36
N THR A 298 7.16 -9.29 -3.46
CA THR A 298 6.12 -8.31 -3.08
C THR A 298 6.69 -6.95 -2.63
N PRO A 299 7.80 -6.87 -1.87
CA PRO A 299 8.39 -5.57 -1.50
C PRO A 299 8.87 -4.74 -2.70
N HIS A 300 9.32 -5.38 -3.79
CA HIS A 300 9.71 -4.66 -5.01
C HIS A 300 8.51 -4.08 -5.75
N TRP A 301 7.33 -4.72 -5.65
CA TRP A 301 6.11 -4.17 -6.23
C TRP A 301 5.69 -2.86 -5.57
N ILE A 302 6.00 -2.68 -4.29
CA ILE A 302 5.78 -1.41 -3.57
C ILE A 302 6.64 -0.32 -4.22
N ASP A 303 7.93 -0.59 -4.44
CA ASP A 303 8.85 0.36 -5.11
C ASP A 303 8.40 0.69 -6.54
N TRP A 304 7.97 -0.31 -7.33
CA TRP A 304 7.46 -0.06 -8.68
C TRP A 304 6.15 0.72 -8.69
N LEU A 305 5.27 0.52 -7.72
CA LEU A 305 4.06 1.33 -7.60
C LEU A 305 4.40 2.77 -7.22
N ASP A 306 5.41 2.98 -6.37
CA ASP A 306 5.93 4.31 -6.06
C ASP A 306 6.42 5.02 -7.33
N ASP A 307 7.18 4.33 -8.19
CA ASP A 307 7.66 4.86 -9.47
C ASP A 307 6.50 5.17 -10.43
N LEU A 308 5.50 4.28 -10.51
CA LEU A 308 4.32 4.47 -11.37
C LEU A 308 3.44 5.63 -10.89
N ILE A 309 3.24 5.78 -9.59
CA ILE A 309 2.49 6.92 -9.00
C ILE A 309 3.24 8.21 -9.30
N GLN A 310 4.56 8.24 -9.09
CA GLN A 310 5.37 9.41 -9.41
C GLN A 310 5.29 9.77 -10.89
N ALA A 311 5.37 8.79 -11.79
CA ALA A 311 5.25 9.03 -13.23
C ALA A 311 3.86 9.55 -13.62
N ASP A 312 2.80 9.13 -12.93
CA ASP A 312 1.45 9.65 -13.14
C ASP A 312 1.32 11.11 -12.66
N ASP A 313 1.87 11.41 -11.48
CA ASP A 313 1.93 12.76 -10.94
C ASP A 313 2.73 13.70 -11.84
N GLU A 314 3.86 13.26 -12.39
CA GLU A 314 4.66 14.03 -13.33
C GLU A 314 3.90 14.33 -14.64
N ARG A 315 3.17 13.34 -15.18
CA ARG A 315 2.32 13.55 -16.37
C ARG A 315 1.16 14.50 -16.09
N ALA A 316 0.64 14.50 -14.87
CA ALA A 316 -0.40 15.43 -14.48
C ALA A 316 0.16 16.85 -14.21
N ASP A 317 1.38 16.97 -13.66
CA ASP A 317 2.08 18.24 -13.54
C ASP A 317 2.34 18.89 -14.91
N ASP A 318 2.61 18.10 -15.95
CA ASP A 318 2.76 18.61 -17.31
C ASP A 318 1.49 19.34 -17.79
N LYS A 319 0.29 18.98 -17.31
CA LYS A 319 -0.97 19.67 -17.65
C LYS A 319 -1.09 21.05 -17.01
N LEU A 320 -0.31 21.32 -15.97
CA LEU A 320 -0.22 22.65 -15.33
C LEU A 320 0.71 23.60 -16.09
N LEU A 321 1.40 23.13 -17.14
CA LEU A 321 2.22 23.96 -18.01
C LEU A 321 1.37 24.54 -19.15
N PHE A 322 1.51 25.83 -19.43
CA PHE A 322 0.66 26.55 -20.38
C PHE A 322 0.69 25.97 -21.78
N ALA A 323 1.88 25.60 -22.26
CA ALA A 323 2.04 25.00 -23.58
C ALA A 323 1.22 23.70 -23.74
N ARG A 324 1.19 22.86 -22.70
CA ARG A 324 0.40 21.63 -22.69
C ARG A 324 -1.08 21.91 -22.45
N PHE A 325 -1.39 22.81 -21.53
CA PHE A 325 -2.75 23.19 -21.19
C PHE A 325 -3.52 23.69 -22.41
N VAL A 326 -2.92 24.55 -23.25
CA VAL A 326 -3.54 25.05 -24.48
C VAL A 326 -3.77 23.93 -25.50
N GLN A 327 -2.87 22.94 -25.59
CA GLN A 327 -3.06 21.77 -26.47
C GLN A 327 -4.24 20.91 -26.03
N ASP A 328 -4.39 20.70 -24.71
CA ASP A 328 -5.48 19.93 -24.14
C ASP A 328 -6.82 20.70 -24.17
N HIS A 329 -6.79 22.04 -24.28
CA HIS A 329 -7.95 22.92 -24.25
C HIS A 329 -7.98 23.91 -25.44
N PRO A 330 -8.30 23.46 -26.68
CA PRO A 330 -8.26 24.30 -27.88
C PRO A 330 -9.32 25.42 -27.95
N GLY A 331 -10.23 25.50 -26.97
CA GLY A 331 -11.27 26.53 -26.86
C GLY A 331 -11.03 27.52 -25.72
N ILE A 332 -9.76 27.80 -25.42
CA ILE A 332 -9.34 28.77 -24.41
C ILE A 332 -9.46 30.19 -24.99
N ASP A 333 -10.23 31.06 -24.32
CA ASP A 333 -10.46 32.44 -24.74
C ASP A 333 -9.92 33.44 -23.71
N HIS A 334 -9.68 34.68 -24.11
CA HIS A 334 -9.28 35.77 -23.21
C HIS A 334 -10.43 36.79 -23.06
N LEU A 335 -11.24 36.65 -22.00
CA LEU A 335 -12.46 37.47 -21.78
C LEU A 335 -12.43 38.33 -20.50
N GLY A 336 -11.40 38.20 -19.65
CA GLY A 336 -11.33 38.93 -18.38
C GLY A 336 -12.26 38.38 -17.29
N GLY A 337 -12.52 37.08 -17.27
CA GLY A 337 -13.47 36.46 -16.33
C GLY A 337 -13.83 35.01 -16.64
N ALA A 338 -14.93 34.52 -16.07
CA ALA A 338 -15.42 33.16 -16.30
C ALA A 338 -16.92 33.10 -16.58
N TRP A 339 -17.29 32.21 -17.50
CA TRP A 339 -18.68 31.82 -17.73
C TRP A 339 -19.24 31.08 -16.53
N ARG A 340 -20.55 31.21 -16.30
CA ARG A 340 -21.28 30.37 -15.35
C ARG A 340 -21.11 28.88 -15.73
N GLY A 341 -20.56 28.10 -14.81
CA GLY A 341 -20.20 26.69 -14.99
C GLY A 341 -18.81 26.46 -15.60
N GLY A 342 -18.12 27.53 -15.99
CA GLY A 342 -16.80 27.48 -16.62
C GLY A 342 -15.63 27.59 -15.65
N THR A 343 -14.44 27.74 -16.20
CA THR A 343 -13.18 27.84 -15.47
C THR A 343 -12.46 29.14 -15.81
N PHE A 344 -12.00 29.84 -14.78
CA PHE A 344 -11.06 30.95 -14.87
C PHE A 344 -9.63 30.43 -14.76
N VAL A 345 -8.79 30.71 -15.75
CA VAL A 345 -7.42 30.21 -15.83
C VAL A 345 -6.46 31.37 -15.59
N LEU A 346 -5.69 31.29 -14.52
CA LEU A 346 -4.63 32.25 -14.18
C LEU A 346 -3.31 31.76 -14.76
N VAL A 347 -2.67 32.57 -15.60
CA VAL A 347 -1.35 32.28 -16.16
C VAL A 347 -0.30 33.13 -15.48
N TYR A 348 0.74 32.48 -14.96
CA TYR A 348 1.78 33.13 -14.17
C TYR A 348 3.19 32.85 -14.68
N ASP A 349 4.10 33.78 -14.38
CA ASP A 349 5.53 33.71 -14.74
C ASP A 349 6.37 32.94 -13.70
N ASP A 350 7.66 32.80 -13.96
CA ASP A 350 8.63 32.11 -13.08
C ASP A 350 8.71 32.72 -11.68
N GLY A 351 8.42 34.02 -11.59
CA GLY A 351 8.37 34.80 -10.35
C GLY A 351 7.09 34.61 -9.54
N GLY A 352 6.14 33.81 -10.05
CA GLY A 352 4.83 33.60 -9.42
C GLY A 352 3.84 34.73 -9.68
N ARG A 353 4.14 35.68 -10.58
CA ARG A 353 3.26 36.81 -10.87
C ARG A 353 2.29 36.47 -11.97
N VAL A 354 1.02 36.84 -11.80
CA VAL A 354 0.00 36.66 -12.84
C VAL A 354 0.27 37.64 -13.99
N VAL A 355 0.43 37.09 -15.20
CA VAL A 355 0.74 37.86 -16.42
C VAL A 355 -0.41 37.88 -17.42
N ALA A 356 -1.26 36.85 -17.38
CA ALA A 356 -2.42 36.73 -18.25
C ALA A 356 -3.51 35.89 -17.59
N ASP A 357 -4.71 36.02 -18.11
CA ASP A 357 -5.87 35.26 -17.71
C ASP A 357 -6.63 34.74 -18.93
N PHE A 358 -7.26 33.58 -18.76
CA PHE A 358 -8.06 32.95 -19.80
C PHE A 358 -9.34 32.35 -19.21
N THR A 359 -10.23 31.99 -20.11
CA THR A 359 -11.58 31.52 -19.83
C THR A 359 -11.83 30.23 -20.57
N LEU A 360 -12.39 29.25 -19.87
CA LEU A 360 -12.95 28.04 -20.46
C LEU A 360 -14.46 27.97 -20.20
N PRO A 361 -15.27 27.55 -21.18
CA PRO A 361 -16.72 27.44 -21.01
C PRO A 361 -17.16 26.20 -20.24
N TYR A 362 -16.23 25.33 -19.85
CA TYR A 362 -16.48 24.09 -19.10
C TYR A 362 -15.56 23.98 -17.87
N PRO A 363 -15.93 23.13 -16.88
CA PRO A 363 -15.09 22.87 -15.72
C PRO A 363 -13.84 22.07 -16.13
N ALA A 364 -12.67 22.62 -15.84
CA ALA A 364 -11.37 22.06 -16.18
C ALA A 364 -10.38 22.11 -15.00
N ALA A 365 -10.76 22.72 -13.88
CA ALA A 365 -9.88 22.76 -12.72
C ALA A 365 -9.76 21.37 -12.09
N GLU A 366 -8.52 20.97 -11.77
CA GLU A 366 -8.26 19.76 -11.01
C GLU A 366 -8.96 19.83 -9.64
N ALA A 367 -9.65 18.75 -9.26
CA ALA A 367 -10.34 18.69 -7.99
C ALA A 367 -9.33 18.58 -6.83
N GLU A 368 -9.36 19.55 -5.93
CA GLU A 368 -8.61 19.52 -4.68
C GLU A 368 -9.41 18.69 -3.65
N ALA A 369 -9.23 17.38 -3.67
CA ALA A 369 -9.83 16.48 -2.67
C ALA A 369 -8.81 16.16 -1.56
N PRO A 370 -9.25 16.11 -0.28
CA PRO A 370 -8.39 15.61 0.79
C PRO A 370 -8.10 14.12 0.56
N GLU A 371 -6.90 13.70 0.97
CA GLU A 371 -6.52 12.29 0.90
C GLU A 371 -7.49 11.42 1.74
N PRO A 372 -8.07 10.35 1.17
CA PRO A 372 -8.90 9.44 1.94
C PRO A 372 -8.05 8.64 2.93
N VAL A 373 -8.53 8.51 4.16
CA VAL A 373 -7.92 7.62 5.16
C VAL A 373 -8.36 6.19 4.88
N GLN A 374 -7.41 5.28 4.67
CA GLN A 374 -7.73 3.90 4.35
C GLN A 374 -8.27 3.15 5.57
N PRO A 375 -9.31 2.31 5.39
CA PRO A 375 -9.81 1.47 6.46
C PRO A 375 -8.76 0.40 6.83
N PRO A 376 -8.65 0.04 8.12
CA PRO A 376 -7.76 -1.04 8.54
C PRO A 376 -8.21 -2.34 7.89
N LEU A 377 -7.28 -3.02 7.20
CA LEU A 377 -7.56 -4.34 6.65
C LEU A 377 -7.55 -5.38 7.77
N THR A 378 -8.43 -6.37 7.67
CA THR A 378 -8.41 -7.53 8.56
C THR A 378 -7.68 -8.67 7.87
N ARG A 379 -6.80 -9.35 8.61
CA ARG A 379 -6.10 -10.53 8.09
C ARG A 379 -7.13 -11.61 7.71
N PRO A 380 -7.18 -12.04 6.43
CA PRO A 380 -8.11 -13.08 6.04
C PRO A 380 -7.67 -14.44 6.61
N PRO A 381 -8.59 -15.33 7.00
CA PRO A 381 -8.29 -16.55 7.76
C PRO A 381 -7.76 -17.72 6.91
N TYR A 382 -7.14 -17.47 5.74
CA TYR A 382 -6.86 -18.52 4.75
C TYR A 382 -5.72 -19.47 5.10
N ARG A 383 -4.83 -19.12 6.04
CA ARG A 383 -3.79 -20.04 6.50
C ARG A 383 -4.24 -20.68 7.82
N PRO A 384 -4.59 -21.99 7.83
CA PRO A 384 -4.91 -22.68 9.07
C PRO A 384 -3.73 -22.53 10.03
N PRO A 385 -3.96 -22.32 11.33
CA PRO A 385 -2.89 -22.23 12.32
C PRO A 385 -1.88 -23.37 12.19
N VAL A 386 -2.34 -24.59 11.85
CA VAL A 386 -1.50 -25.78 11.61
C VAL A 386 -0.38 -25.54 10.57
N VAL A 387 -0.62 -24.76 9.52
CA VAL A 387 0.40 -24.44 8.50
C VAL A 387 1.40 -23.40 9.02
N VAL A 388 0.95 -22.49 9.87
CA VAL A 388 1.78 -21.44 10.49
C VAL A 388 2.55 -21.98 11.70
N THR A 389 2.02 -23.00 12.37
CA THR A 389 2.45 -23.40 13.72
C THR A 389 2.75 -24.88 13.91
N GLY A 390 2.35 -25.77 13.00
CA GLY A 390 2.44 -27.22 13.17
C GLY A 390 3.19 -27.95 12.03
N GLY A 391 3.85 -27.19 11.15
CA GLY A 391 4.40 -27.73 9.90
C GLY A 391 5.88 -28.11 9.91
N ILE A 392 6.63 -27.91 11.00
CA ILE A 392 8.05 -28.30 11.05
C ILE A 392 8.27 -29.34 12.14
N ARG A 393 8.75 -30.51 11.70
CA ARG A 393 9.23 -31.54 12.61
C ARG A 393 10.74 -31.43 12.70
N VAL A 394 11.22 -31.22 13.92
CA VAL A 394 12.65 -31.35 14.19
C VAL A 394 12.98 -32.84 14.16
N LEU A 395 13.84 -33.22 13.24
CA LEU A 395 14.30 -34.59 13.07
C LEU A 395 15.69 -34.72 13.67
N ARG A 396 15.90 -35.82 14.40
CA ARG A 396 17.25 -36.24 14.77
C ARG A 396 18.05 -36.55 13.50
N PRO A 397 19.26 -35.96 13.32
CA PRO A 397 20.11 -36.23 12.16
C PRO A 397 20.37 -37.71 11.93
N LEU A 398 20.45 -38.10 10.66
CA LEU A 398 20.69 -39.50 10.28
C LEU A 398 22.02 -40.01 10.83
N GLU A 399 23.06 -39.19 10.79
CA GLU A 399 24.39 -39.54 11.30
C GLU A 399 24.36 -39.90 12.79
N LEU A 400 23.66 -39.10 13.61
CA LEU A 400 23.50 -39.39 15.04
C LEU A 400 22.71 -40.69 15.28
N LYS A 401 21.69 -40.96 14.45
CA LYS A 401 20.96 -42.24 14.53
C LYS A 401 21.84 -43.43 14.18
N VAL A 402 22.73 -43.28 13.18
CA VAL A 402 23.67 -44.32 12.76
C VAL A 402 24.74 -44.53 13.83
N SER A 403 25.32 -43.47 14.39
CA SER A 403 26.34 -43.58 15.44
C SER A 403 25.80 -44.27 16.69
N ASP A 404 24.60 -43.91 17.15
CA ASP A 404 23.96 -44.53 18.31
C ASP A 404 23.69 -46.01 18.04
N ARG A 405 23.23 -46.36 16.83
CA ARG A 405 23.03 -47.76 16.42
C ARG A 405 24.34 -48.54 16.45
N VAL A 406 25.42 -47.98 15.91
CA VAL A 406 26.75 -48.61 15.91
C VAL A 406 27.27 -48.80 17.34
N LEU A 407 27.08 -47.82 18.22
CA LEU A 407 27.46 -47.92 19.63
C LEU A 407 26.65 -49.00 20.37
N LEU A 408 25.34 -49.08 20.13
CA LEU A 408 24.46 -50.12 20.66
C LEU A 408 24.88 -51.51 20.20
N GLU A 409 25.14 -51.68 18.89
CA GLU A 409 25.61 -52.96 18.34
C GLU A 409 26.98 -53.34 18.93
N ARG A 410 27.90 -52.38 19.07
CA ARG A 410 29.20 -52.61 19.72
C ARG A 410 29.05 -53.04 21.17
N GLN A 411 28.16 -52.40 21.95
CA GLN A 411 27.90 -52.79 23.33
C GLN A 411 27.29 -54.19 23.41
N SER A 412 26.36 -54.54 22.50
CA SER A 412 25.77 -55.87 22.44
C SER A 412 26.81 -56.95 22.09
N PHE A 413 27.69 -56.66 21.12
CA PHE A 413 28.79 -57.54 20.74
C PHE A 413 29.77 -57.73 21.90
N GLN A 414 30.08 -56.67 22.64
CA GLN A 414 30.99 -56.73 23.78
C GLN A 414 30.38 -57.51 24.95
N PHE A 415 29.08 -57.36 25.22
CA PHE A 415 28.35 -58.18 26.18
C PHE A 415 28.35 -59.67 25.78
N ASP A 416 28.13 -59.97 24.50
CA ASP A 416 28.19 -61.35 24.00
C ASP A 416 29.61 -61.94 24.08
N LEU A 417 30.65 -61.13 23.80
CA LEU A 417 32.04 -61.52 23.93
C LEU A 417 32.42 -61.78 25.39
N GLU A 418 32.00 -60.92 26.32
CA GLU A 418 32.20 -61.10 27.77
C GLU A 418 31.50 -62.37 28.27
N LYS A 419 30.27 -62.62 27.81
CA LYS A 419 29.52 -63.84 28.13
C LYS A 419 30.20 -65.10 27.59
N GLN A 420 30.70 -65.07 26.35
CA GLN A 420 31.47 -66.18 25.79
C GLN A 420 32.78 -66.40 26.52
N THR A 421 33.50 -65.33 26.86
CA THR A 421 34.75 -65.40 27.63
C THR A 421 34.51 -65.95 29.03
N ALA A 422 33.43 -65.54 29.71
CA ALA A 422 33.03 -66.06 31.01
C ALA A 422 32.62 -67.54 30.95
N ASN A 423 31.93 -67.98 29.89
CA ASN A 423 31.61 -69.39 29.67
C ASN A 423 32.88 -70.23 29.43
N ILE A 424 33.85 -69.71 28.66
CA ILE A 424 35.13 -70.38 28.39
C ILE A 424 35.98 -70.43 29.66
N GLN A 425 36.05 -69.35 30.44
CA GLN A 425 36.76 -69.34 31.73
C GLN A 425 36.11 -70.29 32.74
N GLY A 426 34.78 -70.37 32.78
CA GLY A 426 34.05 -71.35 33.59
C GLY A 426 34.32 -72.81 33.17
N LEU A 427 34.50 -73.06 31.87
CA LEU A 427 34.92 -74.36 31.31
C LEU A 427 36.36 -74.74 31.70
N VAL A 428 37.27 -73.76 31.81
CA VAL A 428 38.70 -73.99 32.13
C VAL A 428 38.96 -74.07 33.64
N GLN A 429 38.11 -73.49 34.50
CA GLN A 429 38.30 -73.47 35.96
C GLN A 429 37.53 -74.56 36.75
N GLY A 430 36.85 -75.48 36.07
CA GLY A 430 36.39 -76.73 36.70
C GLY A 430 35.28 -76.60 37.75
N ALA A 431 34.32 -75.68 37.59
CA ALA A 431 33.16 -75.57 38.47
C ALA A 431 31.88 -76.04 37.76
N PHE A 432 31.54 -77.32 37.89
CA PHE A 432 30.20 -77.83 37.58
C PHE A 432 29.20 -77.31 38.62
N VAL A 433 28.21 -76.52 38.18
CA VAL A 433 26.96 -76.31 38.91
C VAL A 433 25.85 -76.99 38.10
N PRO A 434 25.19 -78.04 38.63
CA PRO A 434 24.07 -78.67 37.95
C PRO A 434 22.78 -77.86 38.20
N SER A 435 21.86 -77.94 37.22
CA SER A 435 20.47 -77.46 37.22
C SER A 435 20.20 -76.05 36.64
N ASN A 436 19.95 -76.02 35.33
CA ASN A 436 18.59 -75.87 34.81
C ASN A 436 18.62 -76.17 33.31
N VAL A 437 18.53 -77.46 33.00
CA VAL A 437 18.28 -77.98 31.66
C VAL A 437 16.86 -77.54 31.29
N VAL A 438 16.74 -76.44 30.55
CA VAL A 438 15.59 -76.28 29.65
C VAL A 438 15.74 -77.39 28.62
N PRO A 439 14.77 -78.29 28.44
CA PRO A 439 14.91 -79.37 27.48
C PRO A 439 15.00 -78.75 26.08
N THR A 440 16.20 -78.80 25.51
CA THR A 440 16.40 -78.58 24.08
C THR A 440 15.60 -79.65 23.37
N LYS A 441 14.51 -79.24 22.72
CA LYS A 441 13.76 -80.11 21.80
C LYS A 441 14.75 -80.61 20.75
N THR A 442 15.22 -81.84 20.91
CA THR A 442 16.04 -82.53 19.92
C THR A 442 15.10 -82.86 18.76
N ARG A 443 15.07 -81.99 17.77
CA ARG A 443 14.55 -82.37 16.46
C ARG A 443 15.70 -83.08 15.77
N ILE A 444 15.65 -84.41 15.74
CA ILE A 444 16.52 -85.21 14.89
C ILE A 444 16.14 -84.85 13.46
N ILE A 445 17.02 -84.12 12.77
CA ILE A 445 16.94 -83.85 11.34
C ILE A 445 18.10 -84.61 10.71
N PRO A 446 17.91 -85.37 9.60
CA PRO A 446 19.00 -86.08 8.97
C PRO A 446 20.01 -85.06 8.45
N GLY A 447 21.24 -85.10 8.97
CA GLY A 447 22.28 -84.11 8.66
C GLY A 447 22.65 -84.11 7.18
N LEU A 448 22.75 -82.92 6.60
CA LEU A 448 23.24 -82.74 5.23
C LEU A 448 24.78 -82.67 5.22
N THR A 449 25.39 -82.18 6.31
CA THR A 449 26.86 -82.04 6.42
C THR A 449 27.49 -82.73 7.64
N GLY A 450 26.69 -83.25 8.58
CA GLY A 450 27.19 -84.01 9.74
C GLY A 450 27.79 -83.16 10.87
N ASP A 451 27.76 -81.83 10.75
CA ASP A 451 28.09 -80.86 11.79
C ASP A 451 26.82 -80.09 12.17
N GLY A 452 26.36 -80.28 13.42
CA GLY A 452 25.11 -79.71 13.91
C GLY A 452 25.07 -78.18 13.97
N PHE A 453 26.23 -77.49 14.02
CA PHE A 453 26.27 -76.04 13.98
C PHE A 453 26.13 -75.51 12.54
N LEU A 454 26.78 -76.17 11.58
CA LEU A 454 26.69 -75.81 10.16
C LEU A 454 25.31 -76.12 9.60
N ASP A 455 24.71 -77.25 9.98
CA ASP A 455 23.33 -77.59 9.60
C ASP A 455 22.34 -76.57 10.21
N PHE A 456 22.54 -76.12 11.46
CA PHE A 456 21.71 -75.07 12.08
C PHE A 456 21.85 -73.71 11.37
N GLN A 457 23.07 -73.31 10.98
CA GLN A 457 23.30 -72.05 10.28
C GLN A 457 22.76 -72.09 8.85
N ALA A 458 22.87 -73.22 8.16
CA ALA A 458 22.31 -73.41 6.83
C ALA A 458 20.78 -73.29 6.85
N ASP A 459 20.12 -73.89 7.85
CA ASP A 459 18.66 -73.83 8.00
C ASP A 459 18.18 -72.41 8.38
N ARG A 460 18.96 -71.71 9.22
CA ARG A 460 18.69 -70.29 9.54
C ARG A 460 18.83 -69.40 8.31
N MET A 461 19.85 -69.61 7.48
CA MET A 461 20.07 -68.87 6.25
C MET A 461 18.98 -69.17 5.21
N LEU A 462 18.49 -70.41 5.15
CA LEU A 462 17.33 -70.79 4.33
C LEU A 462 16.04 -70.09 4.80
N GLY A 463 15.76 -70.10 6.10
CA GLY A 463 14.59 -69.40 6.66
C GLY A 463 14.65 -67.88 6.44
N GLN A 464 15.83 -67.27 6.57
CA GLN A 464 16.01 -65.84 6.26
C GLN A 464 15.86 -65.55 4.76
N ARG A 465 16.33 -66.43 3.89
CA ARG A 465 16.14 -66.31 2.44
C ARG A 465 14.66 -66.41 2.05
N GLU A 466 13.91 -67.32 2.67
CA GLU A 466 12.47 -67.46 2.45
C GLU A 466 11.70 -66.25 2.97
N LEU A 467 12.07 -65.71 4.13
CA LEU A 467 11.48 -64.47 4.66
C LEU A 467 11.73 -63.28 3.74
N VAL A 468 12.96 -63.14 3.22
CA VAL A 468 13.29 -62.07 2.26
C VAL A 468 12.49 -62.23 0.98
N LYS A 469 12.29 -63.47 0.51
CA LYS A 469 11.48 -63.74 -0.68
C LYS A 469 9.99 -63.44 -0.46
N ASP A 470 9.45 -63.79 0.70
CA ASP A 470 8.06 -63.45 1.08
C ASP A 470 7.85 -61.93 1.24
N LEU A 471 8.85 -61.22 1.78
CA LEU A 471 8.84 -59.75 1.85
C LEU A 471 8.93 -59.11 0.46
N GLN A 472 9.76 -59.65 -0.43
CA GLN A 472 9.84 -59.20 -1.83
C GLN A 472 8.54 -59.47 -2.59
N ASP A 473 7.88 -60.60 -2.35
CA ASP A 473 6.60 -60.95 -2.97
C ASP A 473 5.44 -60.09 -2.40
N LYS A 474 5.52 -59.66 -1.14
CA LYS A 474 4.57 -58.71 -0.52
C LYS A 474 4.76 -57.28 -1.01
N ASP A 475 6.01 -56.85 -1.21
CA ASP A 475 6.36 -55.55 -1.80
C ASP A 475 5.94 -55.47 -3.27
N ALA A 476 6.18 -56.54 -4.05
CA ALA A 476 5.73 -56.65 -5.44
C ALA A 476 4.20 -56.63 -5.61
N LYS A 477 3.44 -56.96 -4.55
CA LYS A 477 1.96 -56.92 -4.51
C LYS A 477 1.41 -55.62 -3.90
N GLY A 478 2.26 -54.65 -3.54
CA GLY A 478 1.85 -53.34 -3.04
C GLY A 478 1.13 -53.36 -1.68
N GLN A 479 1.29 -54.42 -0.88
CA GLN A 479 0.71 -54.51 0.46
C GLN A 479 1.68 -53.91 1.49
N GLN A 480 1.31 -52.78 2.10
CA GLN A 480 2.05 -52.20 3.23
C GLN A 480 2.13 -53.20 4.39
N VAL A 481 3.35 -53.35 4.94
CA VAL A 481 3.63 -54.17 6.13
C VAL A 481 2.89 -53.57 7.33
N LEU A 482 1.76 -54.17 7.68
CA LEU A 482 1.10 -53.97 8.97
C LEU A 482 1.81 -54.85 10.01
N ASP A 483 2.20 -54.22 11.12
CA ASP A 483 2.71 -54.89 12.32
C ASP A 483 1.79 -56.04 12.75
N ASP A 484 2.44 -57.17 13.06
CA ASP A 484 2.03 -58.34 13.86
C ASP A 484 0.55 -58.41 14.35
N PRO A 485 -0.25 -59.46 13.98
CA PRO A 485 -1.68 -59.53 14.29
C PRO A 485 -2.03 -59.72 15.78
N ASP A 486 -1.07 -59.94 16.67
CA ASP A 486 -1.32 -60.11 18.11
C ASP A 486 -1.38 -58.78 18.90
N ARG A 487 -1.23 -57.62 18.23
CA ARG A 487 -1.22 -56.30 18.90
C ARG A 487 -2.59 -55.61 19.06
N ALA A 488 -3.66 -56.14 18.51
CA ALA A 488 -4.97 -55.49 18.49
C ALA A 488 -5.88 -55.95 19.65
N ALA A 489 -5.52 -55.69 20.92
CA ALA A 489 -6.50 -55.85 22.01
C ALA A 489 -6.28 -55.05 23.31
N THR A 490 -5.11 -54.47 23.61
CA THR A 490 -4.95 -53.75 24.90
C THR A 490 -4.08 -52.51 24.76
N GLY A 491 -4.71 -51.33 24.79
CA GLY A 491 -4.05 -50.03 24.80
C GLY A 491 -3.33 -49.74 26.12
N VAL A 492 -2.13 -50.29 26.30
CA VAL A 492 -1.28 -50.07 27.48
C VAL A 492 0.11 -49.59 27.05
N PRO A 493 0.67 -48.52 27.66
CA PRO A 493 1.98 -47.98 27.27
C PRO A 493 3.15 -48.94 27.50
N TYR A 494 4.19 -48.80 26.68
CA TYR A 494 5.40 -49.65 26.60
C TYR A 494 6.09 -49.91 27.96
N GLN A 495 6.03 -48.97 28.89
CA GLN A 495 6.65 -49.10 30.23
C GLN A 495 5.94 -50.13 31.13
N GLN A 496 4.64 -50.38 30.95
CA GLN A 496 3.86 -51.34 31.76
C GLN A 496 4.00 -52.79 31.27
N VAL A 497 4.32 -53.00 29.99
CA VAL A 497 4.62 -54.33 29.44
C VAL A 497 5.96 -54.85 29.99
N TYR A 498 6.93 -53.94 30.17
CA TYR A 498 8.23 -54.27 30.76
C TYR A 498 8.12 -54.61 32.26
N SER A 499 7.27 -53.89 33.02
CA SER A 499 7.04 -54.21 34.44
C SER A 499 6.30 -55.54 34.63
N ASN A 500 5.33 -55.85 33.77
CA ASN A 500 4.60 -57.13 33.81
C ASN A 500 5.47 -58.32 33.37
N ALA A 501 6.40 -58.10 32.43
CA ALA A 501 7.39 -59.10 32.04
C ALA A 501 8.42 -59.38 33.15
N LEU A 502 8.82 -58.35 33.91
CA LEU A 502 9.67 -58.48 35.10
C LEU A 502 8.94 -59.20 36.25
N GLN A 503 7.68 -58.84 36.55
CA GLN A 503 6.87 -59.53 37.57
C GLN A 503 6.60 -61.01 37.23
N ARG A 504 6.35 -61.34 35.95
CA ARG A 504 6.22 -62.75 35.51
C ARG A 504 7.53 -63.53 35.55
N LYS A 505 8.67 -62.85 35.52
CA LYS A 505 10.00 -63.48 35.64
C LYS A 505 10.37 -63.74 37.10
N GLU A 506 9.90 -62.91 38.03
CA GLU A 506 10.08 -63.12 39.47
C GLU A 506 9.10 -64.15 40.05
N LEU A 507 7.84 -64.20 39.58
CA LEU A 507 6.85 -65.23 39.96
C LEU A 507 7.18 -66.65 39.44
N LYS A 508 8.14 -66.78 38.52
CA LYS A 508 8.68 -68.07 38.06
C LYS A 508 10.00 -68.43 38.75
N ARG A 509 10.48 -67.58 39.66
CA ARG A 509 11.75 -67.74 40.40
C ARG A 509 11.55 -67.95 41.90
N ALA A 510 10.35 -67.72 42.43
CA ALA A 510 9.84 -68.36 43.65
C ALA A 510 9.13 -69.66 43.26
#